data_AF-R1HV79-F1
#
_entry.id   AF-R1HV79-F1
#
_cell.length_a   1.000
_cell.length_b   1.000
_cell.length_c   1.000
_cell.angle_alpha   90.00
_cell.angle_beta   90.00
_cell.angle_gamma   90.00
#
_symmetry.space_group_name_H-M   'P 1'
#
loop_
_entity.id
_entity.type
_entity.pdbx_description
1 polymer ?
#
loop_
_entity_poly.entity_id
_entity_poly.type
_entity_poly.pdbx_seq_one_letter_code
_entity_poly.pdbx_strand_id
1 'polypeptide(L)'
;MKAGPLGGLKVVELAGLAPGPFATMILADLGADVVRIDRAQPGEDVLGIGTDPLARGRRSVGINTKTPEGVELVLKLCDTADVLIEGFRPGVAERIGLGPDVVHARNPRLVYGRMTGWGQDGPLAKAAGHDINYIGLAGALEPIGRAGERPVPPLNLVGDFGGGGLLLAMGILAALHERTTSGRGQVVDASMVDGAALLTTSLHGIKAAGLWSDERGENMLDGGAPFYDTYETADGKYVAVGAIEMRFWGDLVKVLELDPAELPLHIDKTQWPRLREIVAGAIAKHTRDDLVARAEGTDACLTPVLSPTEAASHPHNAARGTFVEIGGMVQPAPAPRFDRTPPGTPEAPRAKGSDTEAVLAELGVTDLGALREAGVIA
;
A
#
# COMPACT_ATOMS: atom_id res chain seq x y z
N MET A 1 -0.15 26.78 1.16
CA MET A 1 0.56 25.47 1.15
C MET A 1 -0.26 24.49 1.94
N LYS A 2 -0.38 23.24 1.49
CA LYS A 2 -1.10 22.19 2.23
C LYS A 2 -0.38 21.89 3.55
N ALA A 3 -1.12 21.51 4.58
CA ALA A 3 -0.58 21.08 5.87
C ALA A 3 0.06 19.68 5.74
N GLY A 4 1.10 19.42 6.55
CA GLY A 4 1.82 18.15 6.56
C GLY A 4 3.34 18.32 6.32
N PRO A 5 4.13 17.26 6.54
CA PRO A 5 5.60 17.32 6.44
C PRO A 5 6.11 17.56 5.00
N LEU A 6 5.30 17.28 3.97
CA LEU A 6 5.66 17.49 2.56
C LEU A 6 5.04 18.77 1.97
N GLY A 7 4.58 19.69 2.83
CA GLY A 7 4.06 20.98 2.41
C GLY A 7 5.06 21.73 1.52
N GLY A 8 4.62 22.08 0.30
CA GLY A 8 5.43 22.77 -0.71
C GLY A 8 6.09 21.86 -1.74
N LEU A 9 6.06 20.53 -1.55
CA LEU A 9 6.52 19.57 -2.55
C LEU A 9 5.54 19.48 -3.72
N LYS A 10 6.03 19.60 -4.95
CA LYS A 10 5.22 19.48 -6.18
C LYS A 10 5.47 18.14 -6.88
N VAL A 11 4.40 17.39 -7.11
CA VAL A 11 4.47 16.06 -7.73
C VAL A 11 3.59 16.02 -8.97
N VAL A 12 4.15 15.53 -10.07
CA VAL A 12 3.38 15.20 -11.28
C VAL A 12 3.24 13.68 -11.34
N GLU A 13 2.01 13.19 -11.51
CA GLU A 13 1.69 11.78 -11.69
C GLU A 13 1.16 11.56 -13.11
N LEU A 14 1.80 10.68 -13.88
CA LEU A 14 1.17 10.13 -15.07
C LEU A 14 0.25 9.00 -14.66
N ALA A 15 -1.05 9.12 -14.99
CA ALA A 15 -2.07 8.19 -14.52
C ALA A 15 -1.67 6.72 -14.75
N GLY A 16 -1.61 5.97 -13.65
CA GLY A 16 -1.29 4.54 -13.63
C GLY A 16 -2.31 3.74 -12.82
N LEU A 17 -1.98 2.48 -12.57
CA LEU A 17 -2.75 1.54 -11.74
C LEU A 17 -2.21 1.49 -10.31
N ALA A 18 -3.06 1.02 -9.39
CA ALA A 18 -2.89 0.77 -7.95
C ALA A 18 -1.58 1.22 -7.26
N PRO A 19 -0.39 0.63 -7.51
CA PRO A 19 0.83 1.00 -6.78
C PRO A 19 1.26 2.47 -6.97
N GLY A 20 1.14 3.02 -8.18
CA GLY A 20 1.49 4.43 -8.45
C GLY A 20 0.52 5.43 -7.79
N PRO A 21 -0.81 5.26 -7.96
CA PRO A 21 -1.83 5.99 -7.23
C PRO A 21 -1.68 5.87 -5.71
N PHE A 22 -1.33 4.70 -5.19
CA PHE A 22 -1.11 4.53 -3.75
C PHE A 22 0.09 5.35 -3.24
N ALA A 23 1.22 5.32 -3.96
CA ALA A 23 2.40 6.14 -3.62
C ALA A 23 2.06 7.65 -3.63
N THR A 24 1.36 8.11 -4.66
CA THR A 24 0.97 9.53 -4.80
C THR A 24 -0.09 9.94 -3.80
N MET A 25 -1.03 9.05 -3.44
CA MET A 25 -1.98 9.27 -2.35
C MET A 25 -1.23 9.52 -1.03
N ILE A 26 -0.24 8.69 -0.70
CA ILE A 26 0.58 8.89 0.51
C ILE A 26 1.28 10.25 0.47
N LEU A 27 1.91 10.61 -0.66
CA LEU A 27 2.57 11.91 -0.77
C LEU A 27 1.58 13.08 -0.60
N ALA A 28 0.40 13.00 -1.22
CA ALA A 28 -0.66 13.99 -1.10
C ALA A 28 -1.20 14.11 0.33
N ASP A 29 -1.47 12.96 0.96
CA ASP A 29 -1.91 12.84 2.35
C ASP A 29 -0.89 13.46 3.32
N LEU A 30 0.41 13.41 2.98
CA LEU A 30 1.48 14.04 3.76
C LEU A 30 1.72 15.53 3.39
N GLY A 31 0.89 16.12 2.54
CA GLY A 31 0.89 17.55 2.24
C GLY A 31 1.52 17.94 0.91
N ALA A 32 1.93 16.99 0.07
CA ALA A 32 2.41 17.30 -1.27
C ALA A 32 1.27 17.83 -2.16
N ASP A 33 1.62 18.73 -3.08
CA ASP A 33 0.75 19.15 -4.15
C ASP A 33 0.93 18.22 -5.36
N VAL A 34 -0.01 17.28 -5.51
CA VAL A 34 0.01 16.27 -6.56
C VAL A 34 -0.95 16.66 -7.68
N VAL A 35 -0.40 16.78 -8.89
CA VAL A 35 -1.14 16.96 -10.14
C VAL A 35 -1.10 15.65 -10.91
N ARG A 36 -2.26 15.01 -11.04
CA ARG A 36 -2.45 13.81 -11.84
C ARG A 36 -2.82 14.18 -13.27
N ILE A 37 -2.07 13.62 -14.22
CA ILE A 37 -2.32 13.73 -15.65
C ILE A 37 -3.19 12.56 -16.06
N ASP A 38 -4.50 12.81 -16.14
CA ASP A 38 -5.45 11.88 -16.71
C ASP A 38 -5.46 11.99 -18.23
N ARG A 39 -5.76 10.86 -18.88
CA ARG A 39 -5.94 10.85 -20.33
C ARG A 39 -7.16 11.68 -20.70
N ALA A 40 -7.00 12.55 -21.71
CA ALA A 40 -8.08 13.40 -22.19
C ALA A 40 -9.29 12.63 -22.76
N GLN A 41 -9.15 11.35 -23.13
CA GLN A 41 -10.25 10.50 -23.59
C GLN A 41 -10.66 9.46 -22.52
N PRO A 42 -11.97 9.32 -22.22
CA PRO A 42 -12.48 8.26 -21.36
C PRO A 42 -12.24 6.87 -21.98
N GLY A 43 -11.85 5.87 -21.20
CA GLY A 43 -11.93 4.48 -21.70
C GLY A 43 -11.04 3.39 -21.12
N GLU A 44 -10.21 3.61 -20.09
CA GLU A 44 -9.28 2.54 -19.64
C GLU A 44 -9.13 2.43 -18.11
N ASP A 45 -10.14 2.78 -17.31
CA ASP A 45 -10.14 2.37 -15.90
C ASP A 45 -10.47 0.88 -15.82
N VAL A 46 -9.46 0.05 -15.61
CA VAL A 46 -9.59 -1.41 -15.50
C VAL A 46 -10.66 -1.82 -14.46
N LEU A 47 -10.87 -1.02 -13.42
CA LEU A 47 -11.83 -1.28 -12.35
C LEU A 47 -13.08 -0.39 -12.38
N GLY A 48 -13.10 0.69 -13.19
CA GLY A 48 -14.25 1.59 -13.32
C GLY A 48 -14.77 2.20 -12.00
N ILE A 49 -13.93 2.32 -10.96
CA ILE A 49 -14.35 2.81 -9.65
C ILE A 49 -14.58 4.32 -9.75
N GLY A 50 -15.85 4.73 -9.74
CA GLY A 50 -16.24 6.14 -9.90
C GLY A 50 -15.76 7.08 -8.78
N THR A 51 -15.42 6.53 -7.60
CA THR A 51 -14.86 7.26 -6.45
C THR A 51 -13.78 6.41 -5.80
N ASP A 52 -12.58 6.42 -6.38
CA ASP A 52 -11.42 5.69 -5.88
C ASP A 52 -10.75 6.46 -4.72
N PRO A 53 -10.70 5.91 -3.47
CA PRO A 53 -9.96 6.50 -2.36
C PRO A 53 -8.50 6.83 -2.66
N LEU A 54 -7.86 6.07 -3.55
CA LEU A 54 -6.47 6.32 -3.98
C LEU A 54 -6.33 7.65 -4.72
N ALA A 55 -7.44 8.25 -5.15
CA ALA A 55 -7.46 9.55 -5.82
C ALA A 55 -7.71 10.77 -4.93
N ARG A 56 -7.87 10.58 -3.62
CA ARG A 56 -8.10 11.68 -2.66
C ARG A 56 -6.90 12.63 -2.60
N GLY A 57 -7.17 13.90 -2.29
CA GLY A 57 -6.15 14.93 -2.06
C GLY A 57 -5.35 15.38 -3.29
N ARG A 58 -5.66 14.87 -4.49
CA ARG A 58 -4.94 15.17 -5.75
C ARG A 58 -5.77 16.06 -6.68
N ARG A 59 -5.07 16.91 -7.45
CA ARG A 59 -5.66 17.67 -8.57
C ARG A 59 -5.63 16.79 -9.82
N SER A 60 -6.63 16.91 -10.69
CA SER A 60 -6.72 16.13 -11.93
C SER A 60 -6.79 17.03 -13.16
N VAL A 61 -5.87 16.77 -14.10
CA VAL A 61 -5.71 17.52 -15.35
C VAL A 61 -5.83 16.56 -16.53
N GLY A 62 -6.67 16.90 -17.50
CA GLY A 62 -6.84 16.10 -18.72
C GLY A 62 -5.91 16.59 -19.81
N ILE A 63 -4.81 15.86 -20.06
CA ILE A 63 -3.87 16.17 -21.15
C ILE A 63 -3.69 14.94 -22.05
N ASN A 64 -3.70 15.16 -23.36
CA ASN A 64 -3.46 14.15 -24.36
C ASN A 64 -1.97 14.01 -24.69
N THR A 65 -1.29 13.11 -23.99
CA THR A 65 0.14 12.80 -24.18
C THR A 65 0.46 12.07 -25.50
N LYS A 66 -0.51 11.88 -26.40
CA LYS A 66 -0.28 11.40 -27.77
C LYS A 66 0.03 12.54 -28.76
N THR A 67 -0.15 13.79 -28.35
CA THR A 67 0.16 14.98 -29.16
C THR A 67 1.47 15.61 -28.71
N PRO A 68 2.31 16.15 -29.61
CA PRO A 68 3.52 16.88 -29.23
C PRO A 68 3.24 18.04 -28.26
N GLU A 69 2.12 18.75 -28.45
CA GLU A 69 1.69 19.86 -27.60
C GLU A 69 1.34 19.37 -26.19
N GLY A 70 0.64 18.24 -26.06
CA GLY A 70 0.33 17.65 -24.77
C GLY A 70 1.57 17.15 -24.02
N VAL A 71 2.54 16.58 -24.73
CA VAL A 71 3.85 16.21 -24.16
C VAL A 71 4.57 17.46 -23.64
N GLU A 72 4.60 18.56 -24.42
CA GLU A 72 5.23 19.81 -23.97
C GLU A 72 4.52 20.42 -22.75
N LEU A 73 3.19 20.32 -22.64
CA LEU A 73 2.47 20.75 -21.43
C LEU A 73 2.91 19.98 -20.18
N VAL A 74 3.10 18.66 -20.29
CA VAL A 74 3.61 17.84 -19.19
C VAL A 74 5.06 18.20 -18.87
N LEU A 75 5.91 18.43 -19.87
CA LEU A 75 7.28 18.90 -19.64
C LEU A 75 7.32 20.25 -18.93
N LYS A 76 6.42 21.18 -19.26
CA LYS A 76 6.27 22.47 -18.55
C LYS A 76 5.86 22.31 -17.08
N LEU A 77 5.00 21.33 -16.77
CA LEU A 77 4.72 20.99 -15.37
C LEU A 77 5.99 20.51 -14.67
N CYS A 78 6.76 19.64 -15.32
CA CYS A 78 8.02 19.10 -14.80
C CYS A 78 9.11 20.15 -14.61
N ASP A 79 9.11 21.26 -15.35
CA ASP A 79 10.08 22.36 -15.19
C ASP A 79 10.10 22.94 -13.77
N THR A 80 8.98 22.87 -13.05
CA THR A 80 8.87 23.36 -11.66
C THR A 80 8.50 22.30 -10.63
N ALA A 81 8.33 21.04 -11.07
CA ALA A 81 8.02 19.93 -10.18
C ALA A 81 9.28 19.44 -9.43
N ASP A 82 9.06 18.83 -8.27
CA ASP A 82 10.09 18.13 -7.53
C ASP A 82 10.17 16.65 -7.91
N VAL A 83 9.03 16.07 -8.29
CA VAL A 83 8.89 14.65 -8.57
C VAL A 83 8.00 14.44 -9.80
N LEU A 84 8.39 13.51 -10.67
CA LEU A 84 7.51 12.91 -11.68
C LEU A 84 7.38 11.42 -11.38
N ILE A 85 6.15 10.88 -11.39
CA ILE A 85 5.89 9.46 -11.19
C ILE A 85 5.17 8.89 -12.40
N GLU A 86 5.63 7.74 -12.89
CA GLU A 86 4.96 6.99 -13.93
C GLU A 86 5.08 5.47 -13.70
N GLY A 87 4.14 4.72 -14.26
CA GLY A 87 4.08 3.27 -14.12
C GLY A 87 3.91 2.53 -15.44
N PHE A 88 4.47 3.08 -16.52
CA PHE A 88 4.41 2.44 -17.83
C PHE A 88 5.40 1.27 -17.92
N ARG A 89 5.17 0.41 -18.92
CA ARG A 89 6.15 -0.61 -19.27
C ARG A 89 7.46 0.03 -19.74
N PRO A 90 8.61 -0.63 -19.52
CA PRO A 90 9.92 -0.11 -19.93
C PRO A 90 9.95 0.32 -21.41
N GLY A 91 10.46 1.54 -21.66
CA GLY A 91 10.56 2.14 -23.00
C GLY A 91 9.34 2.96 -23.44
N VAL A 92 8.21 2.90 -22.73
CA VAL A 92 7.00 3.65 -23.12
C VAL A 92 7.18 5.14 -22.89
N ALA A 93 7.67 5.55 -21.71
CA ALA A 93 7.87 6.96 -21.36
C ALA A 93 8.84 7.65 -22.34
N GLU A 94 9.91 6.96 -22.70
CA GLU A 94 10.91 7.41 -23.67
C GLU A 94 10.28 7.60 -25.05
N ARG A 95 9.48 6.63 -25.52
CA ARG A 95 8.82 6.69 -26.83
C ARG A 95 7.81 7.84 -26.94
N ILE A 96 7.17 8.23 -25.83
CA ILE A 96 6.24 9.38 -25.81
C ILE A 96 6.93 10.71 -25.47
N GLY A 97 8.25 10.74 -25.32
CA GLY A 97 9.00 11.97 -25.05
C GLY A 97 8.98 12.44 -23.58
N LEU A 98 8.52 11.60 -22.65
CA LEU A 98 8.50 11.86 -21.20
C LEU A 98 9.57 11.07 -20.44
N GLY A 99 10.57 10.51 -21.13
CA GLY A 99 11.65 9.74 -20.49
C GLY A 99 12.57 10.58 -19.57
N PRO A 100 13.28 9.95 -18.62
CA PRO A 100 14.12 10.60 -17.62
C PRO A 100 15.17 11.52 -18.22
N ASP A 101 15.81 11.12 -19.32
CA ASP A 101 16.83 11.94 -19.96
C ASP A 101 16.25 13.26 -20.48
N VAL A 102 15.05 13.22 -21.09
CA VAL A 102 14.35 14.42 -21.58
C VAL A 102 13.92 15.30 -20.40
N VAL A 103 13.38 14.70 -19.35
CA VAL A 103 12.91 15.45 -18.17
C VAL A 103 14.09 16.06 -17.40
N HIS A 104 15.16 15.31 -17.15
CA HIS A 104 16.35 15.80 -16.45
C HIS A 104 17.14 16.84 -17.26
N ALA A 105 17.10 16.79 -18.59
CA ALA A 105 17.68 17.85 -19.43
C ALA A 105 17.02 19.21 -19.18
N ARG A 106 15.72 19.22 -18.83
CA ARG A 106 14.97 20.44 -18.49
C ARG A 106 15.05 20.79 -17.01
N ASN A 107 14.89 19.78 -16.15
CA ASN A 107 14.95 19.93 -14.70
C ASN A 107 15.90 18.88 -14.08
N PRO A 108 17.20 19.20 -13.94
CA PRO A 108 18.19 18.30 -13.35
C PRO A 108 17.98 18.00 -11.87
N ARG A 109 17.03 18.69 -11.21
CA ARG A 109 16.70 18.54 -9.78
C ARG A 109 15.49 17.63 -9.56
N LEU A 110 14.80 17.22 -10.61
CA LEU A 110 13.59 16.41 -10.51
C LEU A 110 13.92 14.98 -10.12
N VAL A 111 13.20 14.42 -9.14
CA VAL A 111 13.24 12.98 -8.84
C VAL A 111 12.26 12.25 -9.75
N TYR A 112 12.74 11.31 -10.55
CA TYR A 112 11.92 10.56 -11.50
C TYR A 112 11.60 9.17 -10.92
N GLY A 113 10.37 8.96 -10.47
CA GLY A 113 9.87 7.70 -9.94
C GLY A 113 9.28 6.80 -11.02
N ARG A 114 9.76 5.55 -11.09
CA ARG A 114 9.20 4.49 -11.93
C ARG A 114 8.58 3.41 -11.06
N MET A 115 7.32 3.08 -11.33
CA MET A 115 6.62 1.97 -10.67
C MET A 115 6.31 0.87 -11.67
N THR A 116 7.03 -0.25 -11.58
CA THR A 116 6.77 -1.40 -12.45
C THR A 116 6.55 -2.67 -11.65
N GLY A 117 6.06 -3.71 -12.33
CA GLY A 117 5.96 -5.03 -11.73
C GLY A 117 7.29 -5.75 -11.64
N TRP A 118 8.04 -5.75 -12.74
CA TRP A 118 9.23 -6.58 -12.93
C TRP A 118 10.56 -5.81 -12.86
N GLY A 119 10.54 -4.47 -12.80
CA GLY A 119 11.72 -3.62 -12.95
C GLY A 119 11.88 -3.05 -14.37
N GLN A 120 12.80 -2.10 -14.55
CA GLN A 120 13.12 -1.57 -15.89
C GLN A 120 13.93 -2.53 -16.75
N ASP A 121 14.60 -3.51 -16.14
CA ASP A 121 15.45 -4.50 -16.80
C ASP A 121 15.11 -5.95 -16.41
N GLY A 122 15.91 -6.90 -16.89
CA GLY A 122 15.67 -8.32 -16.72
C GLY A 122 14.77 -8.96 -17.79
N PRO A 123 14.69 -10.30 -17.81
CA PRO A 123 14.00 -11.04 -18.87
C PRO A 123 12.48 -10.82 -18.89
N LEU A 124 11.90 -10.43 -17.76
CA LEU A 124 10.46 -10.20 -17.61
C LEU A 124 10.05 -8.73 -17.74
N ALA A 125 11.00 -7.79 -17.90
CA ALA A 125 10.73 -6.34 -17.89
C ALA A 125 9.55 -5.91 -18.80
N LYS A 126 9.41 -6.58 -19.95
CA LYS A 126 8.37 -6.29 -20.97
C LYS A 126 7.12 -7.16 -20.84
N ALA A 127 7.14 -8.19 -19.99
CA ALA A 127 6.05 -9.12 -19.79
C ALA A 127 4.88 -8.45 -19.04
N ALA A 128 3.66 -8.91 -19.32
CA ALA A 128 2.49 -8.53 -18.52
C ALA A 128 2.54 -9.24 -17.15
N GLY A 129 1.92 -8.63 -16.16
CA GLY A 129 1.71 -9.22 -14.85
C GLY A 129 0.74 -8.35 -14.04
N HIS A 130 0.28 -8.90 -12.94
CA HIS A 130 -0.44 -8.20 -11.88
C HIS A 130 0.17 -8.60 -10.52
N ASP A 131 -0.25 -7.94 -9.45
CA ASP A 131 0.20 -8.17 -8.07
C ASP A 131 0.58 -9.64 -7.78
N ILE A 132 -0.38 -10.56 -7.98
CA ILE A 132 -0.22 -12.00 -7.73
C ILE A 132 0.97 -12.65 -8.48
N ASN A 133 1.27 -12.20 -9.70
CA ASN A 133 2.39 -12.74 -10.48
C ASN A 133 3.73 -12.28 -9.91
N TYR A 134 3.81 -11.03 -9.45
CA TYR A 134 5.03 -10.44 -8.89
C TYR A 134 5.36 -11.08 -7.54
N ILE A 135 4.39 -11.17 -6.64
CA ILE A 135 4.57 -11.82 -5.33
C ILE A 135 4.79 -13.34 -5.47
N GLY A 136 4.25 -13.94 -6.53
CA GLY A 136 4.50 -15.34 -6.88
C GLY A 136 5.96 -15.58 -7.26
N LEU A 137 6.52 -14.77 -8.16
CA LEU A 137 7.93 -14.90 -8.56
C LEU A 137 8.90 -14.51 -7.43
N ALA A 138 8.53 -13.52 -6.62
CA ALA A 138 9.31 -13.09 -5.46
C ALA A 138 9.40 -14.16 -4.35
N GLY A 139 8.58 -15.23 -4.43
CA GLY A 139 8.48 -16.25 -3.39
C GLY A 139 7.67 -15.81 -2.16
N ALA A 140 7.09 -14.61 -2.17
CA ALA A 140 6.30 -14.07 -1.07
C ALA A 140 4.90 -14.69 -0.99
N LEU A 141 4.37 -15.25 -2.08
CA LEU A 141 3.04 -15.88 -2.12
C LEU A 141 3.02 -17.29 -1.51
N GLU A 142 4.08 -18.08 -1.72
CA GLU A 142 4.11 -19.49 -1.34
C GLU A 142 3.78 -19.71 0.15
N PRO A 143 4.32 -18.93 1.11
CA PRO A 143 4.05 -19.15 2.54
C PRO A 143 2.64 -18.75 2.99
N ILE A 144 1.81 -18.15 2.13
CA ILE A 144 0.51 -17.59 2.53
C ILE A 144 -0.60 -18.61 2.27
N GLY A 145 -1.19 -19.16 3.32
CA GLY A 145 -2.32 -20.09 3.27
C GLY A 145 -2.16 -21.26 4.25
N ARG A 146 -3.10 -22.21 4.22
CA ARG A 146 -3.09 -23.38 5.11
C ARG A 146 -2.22 -24.52 4.56
N ALA A 147 -1.78 -25.39 5.47
CA ALA A 147 -1.09 -26.63 5.13
C ALA A 147 -1.97 -27.52 4.26
N GLY A 148 -1.39 -28.12 3.21
CA GLY A 148 -2.10 -28.97 2.26
C GLY A 148 -3.06 -28.24 1.29
N GLU A 149 -3.25 -26.93 1.43
CA GLU A 149 -4.07 -26.12 0.52
C GLU A 149 -3.21 -25.35 -0.49
N ARG A 150 -3.83 -24.71 -1.48
CA ARG A 150 -3.11 -23.83 -2.43
C ARG A 150 -2.70 -22.50 -1.75
N PRO A 151 -1.63 -21.82 -2.19
CA PRO A 151 -1.35 -20.45 -1.78
C PRO A 151 -2.54 -19.51 -2.00
N VAL A 152 -2.75 -18.58 -1.08
CA VAL A 152 -3.87 -17.63 -1.08
C VAL A 152 -3.36 -16.22 -1.37
N PRO A 153 -3.87 -15.53 -2.41
CA PRO A 153 -3.50 -14.15 -2.68
C PRO A 153 -3.92 -13.23 -1.53
N PRO A 154 -2.99 -12.49 -0.89
CA PRO A 154 -3.28 -11.62 0.25
C PRO A 154 -3.85 -10.26 -0.20
N LEU A 155 -4.93 -10.32 -0.99
CA LEU A 155 -5.41 -9.19 -1.79
C LEU A 155 -4.24 -8.65 -2.65
N ASN A 156 -4.15 -7.33 -2.82
CA ASN A 156 -3.01 -6.65 -3.43
C ASN A 156 -2.15 -5.89 -2.40
N LEU A 157 -2.19 -6.30 -1.12
CA LEU A 157 -1.50 -5.59 -0.04
C LEU A 157 0.03 -5.76 -0.12
N VAL A 158 0.51 -6.90 -0.62
CA VAL A 158 1.93 -7.26 -0.61
C VAL A 158 2.67 -6.68 -1.81
N GLY A 159 2.16 -6.87 -3.04
CA GLY A 159 2.81 -6.38 -4.25
C GLY A 159 2.49 -4.90 -4.49
N ASP A 160 1.24 -4.56 -4.79
CA ASP A 160 0.86 -3.20 -5.19
C ASP A 160 1.17 -2.16 -4.08
N PHE A 161 0.81 -2.44 -2.83
CA PHE A 161 0.92 -1.43 -1.77
C PHE A 161 2.22 -1.53 -0.98
N GLY A 162 2.49 -2.69 -0.38
CA GLY A 162 3.68 -2.93 0.44
C GLY A 162 4.99 -2.83 -0.34
N GLY A 163 5.17 -3.73 -1.31
CA GLY A 163 6.38 -3.82 -2.12
C GLY A 163 6.47 -2.77 -3.23
N GLY A 164 5.34 -2.26 -3.71
CA GLY A 164 5.28 -1.25 -4.76
C GLY A 164 5.18 0.16 -4.19
N GLY A 165 3.96 0.60 -3.91
CA GLY A 165 3.64 2.00 -3.60
C GLY A 165 4.39 2.58 -2.40
N LEU A 166 4.51 1.84 -1.29
CA LEU A 166 5.28 2.28 -0.12
C LEU A 166 6.77 2.41 -0.42
N LEU A 167 7.37 1.45 -1.13
CA LEU A 167 8.79 1.52 -1.47
C LEU A 167 9.10 2.60 -2.50
N LEU A 168 8.19 2.88 -3.44
CA LEU A 168 8.33 4.04 -4.32
C LEU A 168 8.26 5.35 -3.53
N ALA A 169 7.27 5.51 -2.65
CA ALA A 169 7.16 6.71 -1.81
C ALA A 169 8.43 6.88 -0.94
N MET A 170 8.92 5.79 -0.33
CA MET A 170 10.18 5.79 0.43
C MET A 170 11.38 6.17 -0.44
N GLY A 171 11.52 5.58 -1.63
CA GLY A 171 12.61 5.86 -2.55
C GLY A 171 12.61 7.32 -3.03
N ILE A 172 11.42 7.89 -3.28
CA ILE A 172 11.26 9.30 -3.61
C ILE A 172 11.71 10.18 -2.44
N LEU A 173 11.29 9.89 -1.20
CA LEU A 173 11.72 10.65 -0.03
C LEU A 173 13.24 10.56 0.19
N ALA A 174 13.83 9.38 -0.01
CA ALA A 174 15.28 9.19 0.07
C ALA A 174 16.02 10.00 -1.01
N ALA A 175 15.53 9.98 -2.26
CA ALA A 175 16.10 10.78 -3.34
C ALA A 175 15.93 12.29 -3.13
N LEU A 176 14.79 12.73 -2.59
CA LEU A 176 14.57 14.12 -2.20
C LEU A 176 15.49 14.56 -1.06
N HIS A 177 15.77 13.66 -0.11
CA HIS A 177 16.74 13.90 0.96
C HIS A 177 18.16 14.01 0.40
N GLU A 178 18.59 13.08 -0.46
CA GLU A 178 19.89 13.13 -1.15
C GLU A 178 20.08 14.44 -1.90
N ARG A 179 19.05 14.86 -2.65
CA ARG A 179 19.00 16.10 -3.42
C ARG A 179 19.27 17.35 -2.58
N THR A 180 19.01 17.33 -1.27
CA THR A 180 19.32 18.48 -0.39
C THR A 180 20.82 18.77 -0.31
N THR A 181 21.65 17.75 -0.54
CA THR A 181 23.12 17.87 -0.51
C THR A 181 23.68 17.96 -1.93
N SER A 182 23.26 17.07 -2.83
CA SER A 182 23.79 17.02 -4.20
C SER A 182 23.24 18.14 -5.08
N GLY A 183 22.06 18.66 -4.74
CA GLY A 183 21.31 19.56 -5.59
C GLY A 183 20.74 18.91 -6.86
N ARG A 184 20.84 17.59 -7.01
CA ARG A 184 20.44 16.85 -8.22
C ARG A 184 19.32 15.85 -7.92
N GLY A 185 18.47 15.65 -8.90
CA GLY A 185 17.51 14.55 -8.87
C GLY A 185 18.13 13.25 -9.38
N GLN A 186 17.36 12.17 -9.30
CA GLN A 186 17.74 10.85 -9.78
C GLN A 186 16.51 10.04 -10.18
N VAL A 187 16.75 8.94 -10.91
CA VAL A 187 15.71 7.95 -11.18
C VAL A 187 15.58 7.01 -9.98
N VAL A 188 14.36 6.79 -9.52
CA VAL A 188 13.99 5.76 -8.56
C VAL A 188 13.26 4.67 -9.35
N ASP A 189 13.93 3.55 -9.59
CA ASP A 189 13.28 2.35 -10.14
C ASP A 189 12.75 1.49 -9.00
N ALA A 190 11.43 1.47 -8.82
CA ALA A 190 10.77 0.63 -7.83
C ALA A 190 9.97 -0.45 -8.55
N SER A 191 10.25 -1.71 -8.21
CA SER A 191 9.55 -2.86 -8.75
C SER A 191 8.79 -3.63 -7.67
N MET A 192 7.59 -4.11 -7.98
CA MET A 192 6.80 -4.92 -7.06
C MET A 192 7.48 -6.26 -6.76
N VAL A 193 8.21 -6.85 -7.71
CA VAL A 193 8.94 -8.11 -7.48
C VAL A 193 10.08 -7.93 -6.48
N ASP A 194 10.88 -6.86 -6.59
CA ASP A 194 11.96 -6.59 -5.63
C ASP A 194 11.37 -6.22 -4.27
N GLY A 195 10.31 -5.43 -4.25
CA GLY A 195 9.66 -5.03 -3.02
C GLY A 195 9.01 -6.18 -2.27
N ALA A 196 8.32 -7.08 -2.97
CA ALA A 196 7.75 -8.27 -2.37
C ALA A 196 8.85 -9.21 -1.82
N ALA A 197 9.97 -9.35 -2.52
CA ALA A 197 11.12 -10.10 -2.03
C ALA A 197 11.79 -9.41 -0.82
N LEU A 198 11.86 -8.08 -0.80
CA LEU A 198 12.36 -7.34 0.35
C LEU A 198 11.52 -7.62 1.61
N LEU A 199 10.19 -7.72 1.48
CA LEU A 199 9.28 -8.01 2.59
C LEU A 199 9.50 -9.41 3.20
N THR A 200 10.13 -10.35 2.49
CA THR A 200 10.45 -11.69 3.03
C THR A 200 11.81 -11.74 3.74
N THR A 201 12.51 -10.62 3.93
CA THR A 201 13.87 -10.61 4.52
C THR A 201 13.97 -11.39 5.85
N SER A 202 13.03 -11.19 6.78
CA SER A 202 13.05 -11.91 8.06
C SER A 202 12.87 -13.42 7.91
N LEU A 203 12.05 -13.85 6.93
CA LEU A 203 11.82 -15.26 6.64
C LEU A 203 13.13 -15.96 6.23
N HIS A 204 13.96 -15.32 5.40
CA HIS A 204 15.26 -15.86 5.02
C HIS A 204 16.17 -16.10 6.24
N GLY A 205 16.16 -15.20 7.23
CA GLY A 205 16.91 -15.37 8.48
C GLY A 205 16.40 -16.53 9.34
N ILE A 206 15.08 -16.65 9.50
CA ILE A 206 14.47 -17.74 10.29
C ILE A 206 14.72 -19.10 9.62
N LYS A 207 14.63 -19.17 8.29
CA LYS A 207 14.96 -20.37 7.51
C LYS A 207 16.43 -20.75 7.64
N ALA A 208 17.34 -19.78 7.55
CA ALA A 208 18.78 -20.02 7.76
C ALA A 208 19.11 -20.54 9.16
N ALA A 209 18.33 -20.16 10.17
CA ALA A 209 18.44 -20.67 11.54
C ALA A 209 17.82 -22.08 11.73
N GLY A 210 17.22 -22.67 10.69
CA GLY A 210 16.55 -23.97 10.77
C GLY A 210 15.21 -23.93 11.53
N LEU A 211 14.64 -22.74 11.75
CA LEU A 211 13.41 -22.55 12.52
C LEU A 211 12.14 -22.49 11.63
N TRP A 212 12.32 -22.46 10.30
CA TRP A 212 11.28 -22.45 9.29
C TRP A 212 11.38 -23.68 8.39
N SER A 213 10.28 -24.42 8.23
CA SER A 213 10.16 -25.53 7.27
C SER A 213 9.70 -25.03 5.90
N ASP A 214 10.00 -25.78 4.84
CA ASP A 214 9.52 -25.46 3.49
C ASP A 214 8.03 -25.78 3.28
N GLU A 215 7.39 -26.39 4.27
CA GLU A 215 5.96 -26.70 4.25
C GLU A 215 5.15 -25.50 4.78
N ARG A 216 4.32 -24.90 3.92
CA ARG A 216 3.38 -23.83 4.29
C ARG A 216 2.41 -24.29 5.37
N GLY A 217 2.11 -23.39 6.30
CA GLY A 217 1.09 -23.61 7.33
C GLY A 217 1.57 -24.52 8.47
N GLU A 218 2.87 -24.79 8.54
CA GLU A 218 3.51 -25.58 9.61
C GLU A 218 4.48 -24.73 10.45
N ASN A 219 4.56 -23.42 10.18
CA ASN A 219 5.47 -22.50 10.83
C ASN A 219 4.76 -21.61 11.86
N MET A 220 5.55 -20.85 12.60
CA MET A 220 5.02 -20.02 13.69
C MET A 220 4.14 -18.88 13.18
N LEU A 221 4.45 -18.30 12.00
CA LEU A 221 3.82 -17.07 11.52
C LEU A 221 2.98 -17.25 10.24
N ASP A 222 2.78 -18.49 9.79
CA ASP A 222 1.97 -18.82 8.59
C ASP A 222 0.70 -19.63 8.92
N GLY A 223 0.32 -19.68 10.19
CA GLY A 223 -0.87 -20.39 10.67
C GLY A 223 -0.61 -21.81 11.21
N GLY A 224 0.65 -22.25 11.31
CA GLY A 224 0.99 -23.54 11.93
C GLY A 224 0.91 -23.56 13.45
N ALA A 225 1.30 -22.46 14.13
CA ALA A 225 1.31 -22.39 15.59
C ALA A 225 -0.10 -22.16 16.20
N PRO A 226 -0.53 -22.97 17.20
CA PRO A 226 -1.84 -22.81 17.84
C PRO A 226 -2.01 -21.52 18.68
N PHE A 227 -0.91 -20.86 18.98
CA PHE A 227 -0.88 -19.61 19.74
C PHE A 227 -0.61 -18.39 18.83
N TYR A 228 -0.60 -18.59 17.51
CA TYR A 228 -0.51 -17.55 16.50
C TYR A 228 -1.40 -17.93 15.30
N ASP A 229 -2.71 -17.74 15.44
CA ASP A 229 -3.68 -18.12 14.41
C ASP A 229 -5.04 -17.41 14.60
N THR A 230 -5.97 -17.66 13.70
CA THR A 230 -7.38 -17.29 13.78
C THR A 230 -8.24 -18.51 14.12
N TYR A 231 -9.27 -18.29 14.94
CA TYR A 231 -10.16 -19.34 15.44
C TYR A 231 -11.62 -18.93 15.28
N GLU A 232 -12.45 -19.85 14.81
CA GLU A 232 -13.90 -19.67 14.73
C GLU A 232 -14.51 -19.77 16.13
N THR A 233 -15.51 -18.92 16.39
CA THR A 233 -16.21 -18.77 17.66
C THR A 233 -17.65 -19.31 17.56
N ALA A 234 -18.36 -19.40 18.68
CA ALA A 234 -19.70 -19.98 18.73
C ALA A 234 -20.73 -19.29 17.82
N ASP A 235 -20.52 -18.00 17.48
CA ASP A 235 -21.37 -17.20 16.60
C ASP A 235 -20.90 -17.18 15.13
N GLY A 236 -19.97 -18.07 14.74
CA GLY A 236 -19.45 -18.19 13.36
C GLY A 236 -18.53 -17.04 12.93
N LYS A 237 -18.11 -16.21 13.89
CA LYS A 237 -17.11 -15.15 13.69
C LYS A 237 -15.73 -15.63 14.13
N TYR A 238 -14.71 -14.80 13.95
CA TYR A 238 -13.33 -15.17 14.26
C TYR A 238 -12.68 -14.25 15.30
N VAL A 239 -11.81 -14.83 16.12
CA VAL A 239 -10.80 -14.13 16.92
C VAL A 239 -9.41 -14.42 16.36
N ALA A 240 -8.50 -13.46 16.46
CA ALA A 240 -7.09 -13.64 16.20
C ALA A 240 -6.34 -13.79 17.53
N VAL A 241 -5.47 -14.79 17.61
CA VAL A 241 -4.59 -15.10 18.73
C VAL A 241 -3.15 -14.88 18.29
N GLY A 242 -2.37 -14.16 19.09
CA GLY A 242 -0.95 -13.88 18.85
C GLY A 242 -0.09 -13.98 20.12
N ALA A 243 -0.34 -14.99 20.95
CA ALA A 243 0.27 -15.18 22.27
C ALA A 243 1.59 -15.99 22.19
N ILE A 244 2.60 -15.45 21.50
CA ILE A 244 3.88 -16.14 21.25
C ILE A 244 4.69 -16.32 22.55
N GLU A 245 4.85 -15.24 23.31
CA GLU A 245 5.65 -15.21 24.52
C GLU A 245 4.97 -15.99 25.65
N MET A 246 5.76 -16.73 26.44
CA MET A 246 5.24 -17.60 27.51
C MET A 246 4.33 -16.87 28.50
N ARG A 247 4.60 -15.59 28.80
CA ARG A 247 3.74 -14.77 29.66
C ARG A 247 2.36 -14.55 29.03
N PHE A 248 2.31 -14.15 27.77
CA PHE A 248 1.07 -13.87 27.04
C PHE A 248 0.27 -15.15 26.81
N TRP A 249 0.96 -16.26 26.53
CA TRP A 249 0.36 -17.59 26.52
C TRP A 249 -0.30 -17.93 27.86
N GLY A 250 0.37 -17.67 28.99
CA GLY A 250 -0.20 -17.88 30.31
C GLY A 250 -1.46 -17.04 30.59
N ASP A 251 -1.53 -15.82 30.07
CA ASP A 251 -2.72 -14.99 30.19
C ASP A 251 -3.86 -15.46 29.26
N LEU A 252 -3.54 -15.92 28.04
CA LEU A 252 -4.51 -16.57 27.16
C LEU A 252 -5.12 -17.82 27.80
N VAL A 253 -4.30 -18.68 28.44
CA VAL A 253 -4.76 -19.87 29.17
C VAL A 253 -5.78 -19.52 30.24
N LYS A 254 -5.58 -18.41 30.98
CA LYS A 254 -6.56 -17.91 31.96
C LYS A 254 -7.84 -17.40 31.29
N VAL A 255 -7.72 -16.62 30.22
CA VAL A 255 -8.88 -16.08 29.46
C VAL A 255 -9.76 -17.20 28.90
N LEU A 256 -9.13 -18.28 28.43
CA LEU A 256 -9.80 -19.47 27.90
C LEU A 256 -10.22 -20.47 28.98
N GLU A 257 -9.94 -20.18 30.26
CA GLU A 257 -10.25 -21.05 31.41
C GLU A 257 -9.70 -22.48 31.25
N LEU A 258 -8.51 -22.60 30.65
CA LEU A 258 -7.83 -23.87 30.45
C LEU A 258 -7.01 -24.24 31.69
N ASP A 259 -6.95 -25.54 32.04
CA ASP A 259 -6.07 -26.04 33.09
C ASP A 259 -4.62 -26.13 32.58
N PRO A 260 -3.67 -25.33 33.10
CA PRO A 260 -2.27 -25.38 32.68
C PRO A 260 -1.63 -26.78 32.85
N ALA A 261 -2.12 -27.60 33.78
CA ALA A 261 -1.59 -28.94 34.02
C ALA A 261 -1.93 -29.93 32.88
N GLU A 262 -2.95 -29.64 32.08
CA GLU A 262 -3.40 -30.50 30.97
C GLU A 262 -2.82 -30.07 29.61
N LEU A 263 -2.14 -28.92 29.56
CA LEU A 263 -1.62 -28.34 28.33
C LEU A 263 -0.20 -28.83 28.01
N PRO A 264 0.07 -29.23 26.76
CA PRO A 264 1.45 -29.40 26.31
C PRO A 264 2.19 -28.06 26.31
N LEU A 265 3.53 -28.11 26.31
CA LEU A 265 4.36 -26.92 26.12
C LEU A 265 4.04 -26.29 24.76
N HIS A 266 3.64 -25.02 24.73
CA HIS A 266 3.10 -24.41 23.51
C HIS A 266 4.12 -24.35 22.38
N ILE A 267 5.41 -24.17 22.68
CA ILE A 267 6.47 -24.16 21.65
C ILE A 267 6.86 -25.54 21.11
N ASP A 268 6.37 -26.64 21.71
CA ASP A 268 6.63 -28.00 21.20
C ASP A 268 5.77 -28.26 19.95
N LYS A 269 6.40 -28.12 18.78
CA LYS A 269 5.76 -28.33 17.47
C LYS A 269 5.09 -29.70 17.34
N THR A 270 5.61 -30.74 18.00
CA THR A 270 5.04 -32.10 17.91
C THR A 270 3.67 -32.20 18.59
N GLN A 271 3.38 -31.29 19.52
CA GLN A 271 2.11 -31.22 20.24
C GLN A 271 1.14 -30.19 19.66
N TRP A 272 1.52 -29.43 18.64
CA TRP A 272 0.67 -28.39 18.03
C TRP A 272 -0.70 -28.90 17.56
N PRO A 273 -0.84 -30.09 16.94
CA PRO A 273 -2.15 -30.61 16.58
C PRO A 273 -3.08 -30.76 17.79
N ARG A 274 -2.59 -31.39 18.87
CA ARG A 274 -3.34 -31.55 20.12
C ARG A 274 -3.66 -30.20 20.77
N LEU A 275 -2.68 -29.30 20.83
CA LEU A 275 -2.88 -27.98 21.43
C LEU A 275 -3.91 -27.15 20.66
N ARG A 276 -3.89 -27.25 19.33
CA ARG A 276 -4.88 -26.59 18.46
C ARG A 276 -6.29 -27.06 18.75
N GLU A 277 -6.51 -28.36 18.91
CA GLU A 277 -7.83 -28.91 19.28
C GLU A 277 -8.32 -28.34 20.62
N ILE A 278 -7.44 -28.25 21.62
CA ILE A 278 -7.78 -27.70 22.94
C ILE A 278 -8.14 -26.21 22.84
N VAL A 279 -7.30 -25.40 22.19
CA VAL A 279 -7.50 -23.95 22.02
C VAL A 279 -8.77 -23.68 21.21
N ALA A 280 -8.93 -24.35 20.07
CA ALA A 280 -10.13 -24.21 19.23
C ALA A 280 -11.39 -24.63 19.99
N GLY A 281 -11.33 -25.76 20.71
CA GLY A 281 -12.46 -26.26 21.50
C GLY A 281 -12.84 -25.35 22.66
N ALA A 282 -11.90 -24.63 23.26
CA ALA A 282 -12.19 -23.60 24.27
C ALA A 282 -12.80 -22.34 23.65
N ILE A 283 -12.23 -21.85 22.55
CA ILE A 283 -12.71 -20.66 21.84
C ILE A 283 -14.12 -20.87 21.27
N ALA A 284 -14.40 -22.04 20.69
CA ALA A 284 -15.69 -22.36 20.06
C ALA A 284 -16.88 -22.42 21.05
N LYS A 285 -16.64 -22.34 22.37
CA LYS A 285 -17.70 -22.29 23.40
C LYS A 285 -18.26 -20.89 23.65
N HIS A 286 -17.59 -19.87 23.13
CA HIS A 286 -17.89 -18.47 23.42
C HIS A 286 -18.10 -17.69 22.12
N THR A 287 -18.88 -16.61 22.18
CA THR A 287 -18.98 -15.68 21.04
C THR A 287 -17.68 -14.88 20.93
N ARG A 288 -17.41 -14.31 19.74
CA ARG A 288 -16.26 -13.41 19.54
C ARG A 288 -16.22 -12.29 20.56
N ASP A 289 -17.35 -11.61 20.77
CA ASP A 289 -17.38 -10.39 21.59
C ASP A 289 -17.26 -10.73 23.10
N ASP A 290 -17.75 -11.90 23.54
CA ASP A 290 -17.53 -12.39 24.92
C ASP A 290 -16.04 -12.65 25.20
N LEU A 291 -15.33 -13.30 24.28
CA LEU A 291 -13.90 -13.58 24.42
C LEU A 291 -13.07 -12.30 24.43
N VAL A 292 -13.42 -11.34 23.57
CA VAL A 292 -12.75 -10.04 23.51
C VAL A 292 -12.95 -9.28 24.82
N ALA A 293 -14.16 -9.29 25.39
CA ALA A 293 -14.42 -8.68 26.69
C ALA A 293 -13.63 -9.35 27.83
N ARG A 294 -13.44 -10.67 27.79
CA ARG A 294 -12.60 -11.41 28.76
C ARG A 294 -11.11 -11.07 28.62
N ALA A 295 -10.65 -10.83 27.39
CA ALA A 295 -9.26 -10.49 27.11
C ALA A 295 -8.94 -9.01 27.34
N GLU A 296 -9.95 -8.13 27.44
CA GLU A 296 -9.77 -6.70 27.63
C GLU A 296 -8.97 -6.38 28.90
N GLY A 297 -7.94 -5.53 28.75
CA GLY A 297 -7.04 -5.18 29.86
C GLY A 297 -6.03 -6.26 30.26
N THR A 298 -5.96 -7.38 29.53
CA THR A 298 -4.96 -8.44 29.71
C THR A 298 -3.91 -8.42 28.60
N ASP A 299 -2.79 -9.13 28.81
CA ASP A 299 -1.76 -9.36 27.79
C ASP A 299 -1.99 -10.68 27.02
N ALA A 300 -3.22 -11.17 26.93
CA ALA A 300 -3.54 -12.47 26.30
C ALA A 300 -3.38 -12.52 24.77
N CYS A 301 -3.13 -11.36 24.13
CA CYS A 301 -3.00 -11.23 22.67
C CYS A 301 -4.18 -11.84 21.88
N LEU A 302 -5.41 -11.66 22.37
CA LEU A 302 -6.65 -12.08 21.71
C LEU A 302 -7.44 -10.85 21.27
N THR A 303 -7.79 -10.78 19.98
CA THR A 303 -8.52 -9.65 19.38
C THR A 303 -9.61 -10.14 18.42
N PRO A 304 -10.65 -9.33 18.14
CA PRO A 304 -11.63 -9.71 17.12
C PRO A 304 -11.03 -9.62 15.71
N VAL A 305 -11.38 -10.56 14.83
CA VAL A 305 -11.21 -10.36 13.39
C VAL A 305 -12.41 -9.56 12.89
N LEU A 306 -12.17 -8.32 12.50
CA LEU A 306 -13.20 -7.36 12.07
C LEU A 306 -13.22 -7.25 10.54
N SER A 307 -14.43 -7.12 9.98
CA SER A 307 -14.58 -6.62 8.61
C SER A 307 -14.13 -5.15 8.51
N PRO A 308 -13.81 -4.63 7.31
CA PRO A 308 -13.48 -3.21 7.14
C PRO A 308 -14.55 -2.25 7.68
N THR A 309 -15.83 -2.63 7.58
CA THR A 309 -16.96 -1.85 8.10
C THR A 309 -16.99 -1.84 9.63
N GLU A 310 -16.78 -2.98 10.29
CA GLU A 310 -16.71 -3.06 11.76
C GLU A 310 -15.45 -2.38 12.32
N ALA A 311 -14.34 -2.45 11.60
CA ALA A 311 -13.06 -1.90 12.05
C ALA A 311 -13.15 -0.38 12.34
N ALA A 312 -13.92 0.36 11.54
CA ALA A 312 -14.09 1.80 11.71
C ALA A 312 -14.83 2.18 13.00
N SER A 313 -15.77 1.36 13.46
CA SER A 313 -16.56 1.63 14.67
C SER A 313 -15.95 1.06 15.94
N HIS A 314 -14.89 0.24 15.86
CA HIS A 314 -14.22 -0.31 17.04
C HIS A 314 -13.70 0.82 17.95
N PRO A 315 -13.94 0.78 19.29
CA PRO A 315 -13.62 1.90 20.19
C PRO A 315 -12.16 2.38 20.11
N HIS A 316 -11.19 1.47 19.98
CA HIS A 316 -9.78 1.83 19.79
C HIS A 316 -9.54 2.62 18.50
N ASN A 317 -10.15 2.19 17.39
CA ASN A 317 -9.96 2.83 16.09
C ASN A 317 -10.68 4.18 16.02
N ALA A 318 -11.87 4.28 16.61
CA ALA A 318 -12.60 5.52 16.76
C ALA A 318 -11.81 6.54 17.61
N ALA A 319 -11.31 6.14 18.78
CA ALA A 319 -10.50 7.00 19.65
C ALA A 319 -9.19 7.46 18.99
N ARG A 320 -8.61 6.63 18.12
CA ARG A 320 -7.40 6.98 17.36
C ARG A 320 -7.67 7.74 16.07
N GLY A 321 -8.91 7.84 15.61
CA GLY A 321 -9.24 8.35 14.28
C GLY A 321 -8.52 7.56 13.17
N THR A 322 -8.44 6.22 13.30
CA THR A 322 -7.79 5.36 12.31
C THR A 322 -8.51 5.39 10.96
N PHE A 323 -9.81 5.64 10.98
CA PHE A 323 -10.67 5.81 9.81
C PHE A 323 -11.29 7.20 9.84
N VAL A 324 -11.51 7.78 8.67
CA VAL A 324 -12.13 9.09 8.44
C VAL A 324 -13.17 8.99 7.34
N GLU A 325 -14.12 9.90 7.34
CA GLU A 325 -15.10 10.03 6.25
C GLU A 325 -14.64 11.12 5.28
N ILE A 326 -14.47 10.74 4.00
CA ILE A 326 -14.09 11.67 2.92
C ILE A 326 -15.01 11.39 1.74
N GLY A 327 -15.70 12.42 1.25
CA GLY A 327 -16.62 12.29 0.11
C GLY A 327 -17.77 11.30 0.37
N GLY A 328 -18.24 11.19 1.62
CA GLY A 328 -19.30 10.24 2.01
C GLY A 328 -18.83 8.78 2.16
N MET A 329 -17.52 8.51 2.11
CA MET A 329 -16.95 7.18 2.25
C MET A 329 -16.03 7.10 3.46
N VAL A 330 -16.31 6.15 4.36
CA VAL A 330 -15.43 5.78 5.47
C VAL A 330 -14.24 5.01 4.93
N GLN A 331 -13.04 5.49 5.21
CA GLN A 331 -11.78 4.96 4.68
C GLN A 331 -10.61 5.22 5.65
N PRO A 332 -9.45 4.54 5.50
CA PRO A 332 -8.30 4.78 6.36
C PRO A 332 -7.81 6.22 6.32
N ALA A 333 -7.47 6.79 7.48
CA ALA A 333 -6.88 8.12 7.61
C ALA A 333 -5.41 8.14 7.11
N PRO A 334 -4.84 9.33 6.80
CA PRO A 334 -3.40 9.48 6.57
C PRO A 334 -2.54 8.85 7.66
N ALA A 335 -1.44 8.21 7.25
CA ALA A 335 -0.45 7.62 8.12
C ALA A 335 0.98 7.81 7.56
N PRO A 336 2.03 7.86 8.39
CA PRO A 336 2.00 7.80 9.86
C PRO A 336 1.51 9.11 10.50
N ARG A 337 1.40 9.13 11.84
CA ARG A 337 1.03 10.33 12.61
C ARG A 337 2.30 11.12 12.97
N PHE A 338 2.22 12.44 12.84
CA PHE A 338 3.31 13.37 13.17
C PHE A 338 2.88 14.27 14.33
N ASP A 339 3.76 14.45 15.32
CA ASP A 339 3.51 15.26 16.51
C ASP A 339 3.54 16.77 16.22
N ARG A 340 4.49 17.21 15.38
CA ARG A 340 4.73 18.63 15.07
C ARG A 340 4.08 19.09 13.77
N THR A 341 3.99 18.22 12.77
CA THR A 341 3.49 18.54 11.43
C THR A 341 2.37 17.58 11.01
N PRO A 342 1.26 17.51 11.77
CA PRO A 342 0.15 16.65 11.40
C PRO A 342 -0.41 17.08 10.03
N PRO A 343 -0.68 16.12 9.12
CA PRO A 343 -1.37 16.44 7.87
C PRO A 343 -2.81 16.88 8.13
N GLY A 344 -3.37 17.64 7.18
CA GLY A 344 -4.81 17.95 7.19
C GLY A 344 -5.66 16.76 6.76
N THR A 345 -6.98 16.85 6.92
CA THR A 345 -7.91 15.88 6.33
C THR A 345 -7.83 15.97 4.80
N PRO A 346 -7.61 14.85 4.08
CA PRO A 346 -7.55 14.88 2.62
C PRO A 346 -8.89 15.30 2.02
N GLU A 347 -8.83 16.01 0.89
CA GLU A 347 -10.01 16.31 0.08
C GLU A 347 -10.48 15.07 -0.66
N ALA A 348 -11.78 15.01 -0.98
CA ALA A 348 -12.33 13.92 -1.77
C ALA A 348 -11.71 13.84 -3.18
N PRO A 349 -11.69 12.66 -3.80
CA PRO A 349 -11.28 12.51 -5.20
C PRO A 349 -12.01 13.51 -6.10
N ARG A 350 -11.23 14.23 -6.92
CA ARG A 350 -11.76 15.19 -7.89
C ARG A 350 -12.13 14.48 -9.19
N ALA A 351 -13.11 15.03 -9.92
CA ALA A 351 -13.47 14.50 -11.23
C ALA A 351 -12.31 14.65 -12.22
N LYS A 352 -12.18 13.70 -13.15
CA LYS A 352 -11.10 13.69 -14.14
C LYS A 352 -11.10 14.99 -14.95
N GLY A 353 -9.95 15.64 -15.01
CA GLY A 353 -9.74 16.90 -15.75
C GLY A 353 -10.39 18.14 -15.14
N SER A 354 -11.04 18.03 -13.97
CA SER A 354 -11.75 19.16 -13.35
C SER A 354 -10.85 20.34 -12.97
N ASP A 355 -9.54 20.11 -12.83
CA ASP A 355 -8.56 21.14 -12.47
C ASP A 355 -7.71 21.63 -13.67
N THR A 356 -8.03 21.18 -14.89
CA THR A 356 -7.22 21.45 -16.09
C THR A 356 -6.98 22.94 -16.30
N GLU A 357 -8.03 23.76 -16.26
CA GLU A 357 -7.90 25.20 -16.52
C GLU A 357 -7.10 25.90 -15.41
N ALA A 358 -7.36 25.56 -14.15
CA ALA A 358 -6.66 26.15 -13.01
C ALA A 358 -5.16 25.83 -13.04
N VAL A 359 -4.80 24.57 -13.27
CA VAL A 359 -3.41 24.13 -13.33
C VAL A 359 -2.68 24.72 -14.55
N LEU A 360 -3.32 24.78 -15.71
CA LEU A 360 -2.69 25.36 -16.91
C LEU A 360 -2.54 26.89 -16.80
N ALA A 361 -3.45 27.57 -16.12
CA ALA A 361 -3.30 28.99 -15.80
C ALA A 361 -2.10 29.25 -14.88
N GLU A 362 -1.83 28.37 -13.89
CA GLU A 362 -0.62 28.45 -13.06
C GLU A 362 0.69 28.34 -13.87
N LEU A 363 0.64 27.68 -15.03
CA LEU A 363 1.75 27.59 -15.98
C LEU A 363 1.82 28.78 -16.96
N GLY A 364 0.90 29.74 -16.88
CA GLY A 364 0.81 30.86 -17.82
C GLY A 364 0.30 30.46 -19.20
N VAL A 365 -0.39 29.32 -19.34
CA VAL A 365 -1.01 28.91 -20.61
C VAL A 365 -2.36 29.63 -20.74
N THR A 366 -2.47 30.50 -21.74
CA THR A 366 -3.63 31.39 -21.90
C THR A 366 -4.62 30.94 -23.00
N ASP A 367 -4.17 30.15 -23.97
CA ASP A 367 -5.00 29.73 -25.12
C ASP A 367 -5.62 28.34 -24.91
N LEU A 368 -6.41 28.20 -23.83
CA LEU A 368 -7.06 26.94 -23.48
C LEU A 368 -8.12 26.52 -24.51
N GLY A 369 -8.74 27.50 -25.19
CA GLY A 369 -9.73 27.25 -26.23
C GLY A 369 -9.14 26.49 -27.42
N ALA A 370 -8.04 26.98 -27.99
CA ALA A 370 -7.37 26.30 -29.10
C ALA A 370 -6.85 24.91 -28.72
N LEU A 371 -6.33 24.76 -27.49
CA LEU A 371 -5.86 23.45 -27.00
C LEU A 371 -7.00 22.43 -26.87
N ARG A 372 -8.19 22.87 -26.45
CA ARG A 372 -9.37 22.01 -26.36
C ARG A 372 -9.92 21.64 -27.74
N GLU A 373 -10.00 22.61 -28.66
CA GLU A 373 -10.41 22.36 -30.04
C GLU A 373 -9.46 21.38 -30.77
N ALA A 374 -8.16 21.46 -30.47
CA ALA A 374 -7.14 20.56 -30.99
C ALA A 374 -7.11 19.18 -30.29
N GLY A 375 -7.92 18.95 -29.25
CA GLY A 375 -7.94 17.71 -28.48
C GLY A 375 -6.66 17.45 -27.68
N VAL A 376 -5.92 18.51 -27.34
CA VAL A 376 -4.72 18.47 -26.49
C VAL A 376 -5.11 18.39 -25.02
N ILE A 377 -6.22 19.04 -24.65
CA ILE A 377 -6.79 19.01 -23.29
C ILE A 377 -8.27 18.58 -23.34
N ALA A 378 -8.79 18.12 -22.19
CA ALA A 378 -10.18 17.68 -22.04
C ALA A 378 -11.21 18.83 -22.08
#